data_AF-A0A8T6XQ97-F1
#
_entry.id   AF-A0A8T6XQ97-F1
#
_cell.length_a   1.000
_cell.length_b   1.000
_cell.length_c   1.000
_cell.angle_alpha   90.00
_cell.angle_beta   90.00
_cell.angle_gamma   90.00
#
_symmetry.space_group_name_H-M   'P 1'
#
loop_
_entity.id
_entity.type
_entity.pdbx_description
1 polymer ?
#
loop_
_entity_poly.entity_id
_entity_poly.type
_entity_poly.pdbx_seq_one_letter_code
_entity_poly.pdbx_strand_id
1 'polypeptide(L)' 'EKSQMETLSESQVNDILDKIVEDSKDLISNQKQRAIGPLMGMAMKKLRGKTSGETVNKLLLQKINQVLQN' A
#
# COMPACT_ATOMS: atom_id res chain seq x y z
N GLU A 1 -15.88 5.74 25.20
CA GLU A 1 -14.59 6.10 24.55
C GLU A 1 -14.84 6.89 23.27
N LYS A 2 -13.96 7.83 22.89
CA LYS A 2 -13.99 8.46 21.55
C LYS A 2 -12.75 8.03 20.79
N SER A 3 -12.86 7.03 19.93
CA SER A 3 -11.83 6.76 18.91
C SER A 3 -11.84 7.95 17.94
N GLN A 4 -10.95 8.91 18.16
CA GLN A 4 -10.63 9.91 17.16
C GLN A 4 -10.06 9.16 15.95
N MET A 5 -10.87 9.04 14.90
CA MET A 5 -10.39 8.59 13.59
C MET A 5 -9.50 9.70 13.03
N GLU A 6 -8.21 9.68 13.40
CA GLU A 6 -7.20 10.50 12.74
C GLU A 6 -7.05 9.98 11.30
N THR A 7 -7.60 10.72 10.35
CA THR A 7 -7.28 10.55 8.93
C THR A 7 -5.78 10.79 8.74
N LEU A 8 -5.08 9.81 8.18
CA LEU A 8 -3.68 9.97 7.81
C LEU A 8 -3.58 10.99 6.68
N SER A 9 -2.51 11.78 6.68
CA SER A 9 -2.20 12.60 5.51
C SER A 9 -1.76 11.70 4.35
N GLU A 10 -1.94 12.18 3.12
CA GLU A 10 -1.55 11.45 1.92
C GLU A 10 -0.05 11.07 1.92
N SER A 11 0.81 11.92 2.50
CA SER A 11 2.23 11.63 2.70
C SER A 11 2.46 10.42 3.59
N GLN A 12 1.77 10.35 4.74
CA GLN A 12 1.92 9.21 5.66
C GLN A 12 1.40 7.91 5.04
N VAL A 13 0.33 7.99 4.25
CA VAL A 13 -0.16 6.85 3.47
C VAL A 13 0.92 6.40 2.50
N ASN A 14 1.51 7.32 1.73
CA ASN A 14 2.58 7.01 0.80
C ASN A 14 3.76 6.32 1.49
N ASP A 15 4.27 6.87 2.60
CA ASP A 15 5.39 6.30 3.35
C ASP A 15 5.13 4.86 3.84
N ILE A 16 3.88 4.59 4.25
CA ILE A 16 3.47 3.25 4.67
C ILE A 16 3.48 2.30 3.47
N LEU A 17 2.95 2.73 2.32
CA LEU A 17 2.91 1.93 1.11
C LEU A 17 4.31 1.69 0.53
N ASP A 18 5.19 2.69 0.58
CA ASP A 18 6.59 2.56 0.15
C ASP A 18 7.31 1.47 0.95
N LYS A 19 7.16 1.47 2.27
CA LYS A 19 7.72 0.41 3.12
C LYS A 19 7.17 -0.97 2.77
N ILE A 20 5.86 -1.08 2.53
CA ILE A 20 5.24 -2.37 2.15
C ILE A 20 5.79 -2.88 0.82
N VAL A 21 5.95 -1.99 -0.16
CA VAL A 21 6.48 -2.32 -1.49
C VAL A 21 7.94 -2.72 -1.42
N GLU A 22 8.74 -1.97 -0.66
CA GLU A 22 10.16 -2.27 -0.41
C GLU A 22 10.34 -3.65 0.26
N ASP A 23 9.59 -3.91 1.34
CA ASP A 23 9.62 -5.17 2.07
C ASP A 23 9.11 -6.36 1.22
N SER A 24 8.35 -6.08 0.15
CA SER A 24 7.71 -7.08 -0.71
C SER A 24 8.31 -7.14 -2.11
N LYS A 25 9.50 -6.57 -2.36
CA LYS A 25 10.14 -6.55 -3.68
C LYS A 25 10.23 -7.95 -4.31
N ASP A 26 10.63 -8.96 -3.54
CA ASP A 26 10.70 -10.34 -4.04
C ASP A 26 9.33 -10.88 -4.46
N LEU A 27 8.28 -10.56 -3.70
CA LEU A 27 6.91 -10.95 -4.02
C LEU A 27 6.46 -10.24 -5.30
N ILE A 28 6.76 -8.95 -5.45
CA ILE A 28 6.44 -8.17 -6.66
C ILE A 28 7.18 -8.73 -7.87
N SER A 29 8.48 -9.02 -7.76
CA SER A 29 9.25 -9.60 -8.87
C SER A 29 8.70 -10.95 -9.32
N ASN A 30 8.28 -11.80 -8.37
CA ASN A 30 7.74 -13.12 -8.66
C ASN A 30 6.29 -13.11 -9.18
N GLN A 31 5.41 -12.28 -8.59
CA GLN A 31 3.98 -12.25 -8.91
C GLN A 31 3.59 -11.15 -9.89
N LYS A 32 4.48 -10.19 -10.15
CA LYS A 32 4.27 -8.99 -10.96
C LYS A 32 3.01 -8.25 -10.49
N GLN A 33 2.12 -7.91 -11.43
CA GLN A 33 0.84 -7.25 -11.14
C GLN A 33 -0.04 -8.03 -10.15
N ARG A 34 0.08 -9.36 -10.08
CA ARG A 34 -0.73 -10.19 -9.18
C ARG A 34 -0.38 -9.97 -7.70
N ALA A 35 0.76 -9.33 -7.42
CA ALA A 35 1.16 -8.92 -6.08
C ALA A 35 0.17 -7.93 -5.42
N ILE A 36 -0.68 -7.25 -6.22
CA ILE A 36 -1.61 -6.23 -5.70
C ILE A 36 -2.53 -6.77 -4.60
N GLY A 37 -3.04 -8.00 -4.72
CA GLY A 37 -3.95 -8.58 -3.73
C GLY A 37 -3.29 -8.76 -2.35
N PRO A 38 -2.16 -9.49 -2.26
CA PRO A 38 -1.38 -9.60 -1.03
C PRO A 38 -0.97 -8.24 -0.43
N LEU A 39 -0.47 -7.32 -1.27
CA LEU A 39 -0.03 -5.99 -0.81
C LEU A 39 -1.20 -5.15 -0.30
N MET A 40 -2.36 -5.24 -0.94
CA MET A 40 -3.59 -4.57 -0.48
C MET A 40 -4.00 -5.06 0.91
N GLY A 41 -3.93 -6.38 1.17
CA GLY A 41 -4.20 -6.94 2.49
C GLY A 41 -3.26 -6.39 3.56
N MET A 42 -1.96 -6.30 3.25
CA MET A 42 -0.95 -5.72 4.16
C MET A 42 -1.21 -4.22 4.40
N ALA A 43 -1.49 -3.47 3.35
CA ALA A 43 -1.76 -2.03 3.43
C ALA A 43 -3.03 -1.74 4.23
N MET A 44 -4.13 -2.42 3.94
CA MET A 44 -5.39 -2.26 4.67
C MET A 44 -5.24 -2.58 6.16
N LYS A 45 -4.47 -3.62 6.50
CA LYS A 45 -4.16 -3.96 7.91
C LYS A 45 -3.33 -2.89 8.61
N LYS A 46 -2.38 -2.26 7.90
CA LYS A 46 -1.48 -1.24 8.46
C LYS A 46 -2.16 0.13 8.58
N LEU A 47 -2.99 0.49 7.59
CA LEU A 47 -3.73 1.75 7.55
C LEU A 47 -5.01 1.71 8.41
N ARG A 48 -5.55 0.53 8.74
CA ARG A 48 -6.71 0.34 9.63
C ARG A 48 -7.92 1.25 9.30
N GLY A 49 -8.24 1.39 8.01
CA GLY A 49 -9.39 2.20 7.58
C GLY A 49 -9.19 3.72 7.64
N LYS A 50 -7.97 4.20 7.91
CA LYS A 50 -7.63 5.64 7.91
C LYS A 50 -7.53 6.27 6.51
N THR A 51 -7.78 5.49 5.45
CA THR A 51 -7.75 5.90 4.04
C THR A 51 -8.66 4.98 3.23
N SER A 52 -9.20 5.48 2.11
CA SER A 52 -10.05 4.70 1.22
C SER A 52 -9.26 3.59 0.51
N GLY A 53 -9.93 2.45 0.26
CA GLY A 53 -9.33 1.36 -0.51
C GLY A 53 -8.96 1.78 -1.93
N GLU A 54 -9.72 2.71 -2.52
CA GLU A 54 -9.44 3.24 -3.86
C GLU A 54 -8.11 3.99 -3.93
N THR A 55 -7.84 4.90 -2.97
CA THR A 55 -6.58 5.63 -2.90
C THR A 55 -5.41 4.67 -2.72
N VAL A 56 -5.55 3.68 -1.84
CA VAL A 56 -4.48 2.69 -1.60
C VAL A 56 -4.22 1.84 -2.83
N ASN A 57 -5.28 1.37 -3.51
CA ASN A 57 -5.14 0.58 -4.72
C ASN A 57 -4.41 1.37 -5.83
N LYS A 58 -4.80 2.63 -6.05
CA LYS A 58 -4.15 3.51 -7.03
C LYS A 58 -2.66 3.68 -6.74
N LEU A 59 -2.32 4.03 -5.50
CA LEU A 59 -0.92 4.25 -5.08
C LEU A 59 -0.09 2.96 -5.15
N LEU A 60 -0.64 1.83 -4.67
CA LEU A 60 0.05 0.53 -4.73
C LEU A 60 0.32 0.10 -6.18
N LEU A 61 -0.64 0.24 -7.10
CA LEU A 61 -0.44 -0.09 -8.51
C LEU A 61 0.70 0.75 -9.12
N GLN A 62 0.74 2.05 -8.84
CA GLN A 62 1.82 2.92 -9.31
C GLN A 62 3.19 2.46 -8.79
N LYS A 63 3.31 2.16 -7.50
CA LYS A 63 4.57 1.73 -6.88
C LYS A 63 5.01 0.34 -7.37
N ILE A 64 4.08 -0.61 -7.51
CA ILE A 64 4.37 -1.93 -8.09
C ILE A 64 4.90 -1.79 -9.52
N ASN A 65 4.28 -0.93 -10.34
CA ASN A 65 4.75 -0.66 -11.69
C ASN A 65 6.17 -0.07 -11.70
N GLN A 66 6.47 0.87 -10.80
CA GLN A 66 7.81 1.43 -10.66
C GLN A 66 8.85 0.37 -10.32
N VAL A 67 8.53 -0.57 -9.41
CA VAL A 67 9.43 -1.70 -9.08
C VAL A 67 9.66 -2.61 -10.29
N LEU A 68 8.66 -2.84 -11.13
CA LEU A 68 8.76 -3.74 -12.29
C LEU A 68 9.39 -3.08 -13.54
N GLN A 69 9.44 -1.74 -13.58
CA GLN A 69 10.05 -0.97 -14.66
C GLN A 69 11.52 -0.63 -14.42
N ASN A 70 11.99 -0.76 -13.17
CA ASN A 70 13.40 -0.68 -12.78
C ASN A 70 14.09 -2.03 -12.96
#